data_AF-A0AAN7YP46-F1
#
_entry.id   AF-A0AAN7YP46-F1
#
_cell.length_a   1.000
_cell.length_b   1.000
_cell.length_c   1.000
_cell.angle_alpha   90.00
_cell.angle_beta   90.00
_cell.angle_gamma   90.00
#
_symmetry.space_group_name_H-M   'P 1'
#
loop_
_entity.id
_entity.type
_entity.pdbx_description
1 polymer ?
#
loop_
_entity_poly.entity_id
_entity_poly.type
_entity_poly.pdbx_seq_one_letter_code
_entity_poly.pdbx_strand_id
1 'polypeptide(L)'
;MSKRQTKNSPPLVGNSSPSTQSSNSSNEISKKKLKKIEQKANKPKVLVERPLSNIKFGGLVVFFIFLVIFYIYLRINPLYDNGNNLNNNNNNNSSTTFNNNNHKINDDIKLMKSIENGLKDITNYKEWNEQCKNKTIAVGYNTNLDLVVDAIELMEKLKLKSSIHHRPMSKEYIKSLDDFEQTFSHYFKSGSAAERMIQDEDTFNSILAAALQSNSKQFYTGGNAGIMANRLVADGCNVYLGGIIGKKLKELLSPKVSIIGYQSEHGEEFDEIHLIMEYSKKSSWGAVSPPRSNRFIISRDNTNSQLMTMESFHTEIEKKQPDLLLLSGLHLLTEEAQERRVDDMVNLLKQIPYNNDPANFLNHPSLNVPIHLELASIASPSYINLLAKKIIPFVDSIGLNEQELGFIYVSTGGKEFSLDDFKEPSVNVVVNALIHIMESTFNANDKKGNAIDDNIMSDFGIPTMPKQRSLTRIHFHYLSFHLIITKSYSQWSPKLTSSSVAASSIEATYQACRFNSVELLLPLSVDVDYRYTPGAKKSIVINPSSPVTTWQDSGYEFHLSPVLVCKSPLKTVGLGDSISTMGFLYQTIKTNDI
;
A
#
# COMPACT_ATOMS: atom_id res chain seq x y z
N MET A 1 -59.67 -25.59 -29.89
CA MET A 1 -60.84 -24.67 -30.00
C MET A 1 -60.60 -23.52 -29.01
N SER A 2 -60.91 -22.25 -29.26
CA SER A 2 -61.62 -21.60 -30.38
C SER A 2 -61.07 -20.17 -30.63
N LYS A 3 -61.10 -19.73 -31.91
CA LYS A 3 -61.28 -18.36 -32.50
C LYS A 3 -61.01 -17.13 -31.58
N ARG A 4 -60.41 -15.99 -32.01
CA ARG A 4 -59.97 -15.39 -33.32
C ARG A 4 -59.22 -14.05 -32.97
N GLN A 5 -58.75 -13.11 -33.81
CA GLN A 5 -58.76 -12.82 -35.26
C GLN A 5 -57.62 -11.80 -35.61
N THR A 6 -56.87 -12.01 -36.71
CA THR A 6 -56.54 -11.06 -37.83
C THR A 6 -56.30 -9.55 -37.57
N LYS A 7 -55.42 -8.78 -38.26
CA LYS A 7 -54.75 -8.80 -39.61
C LYS A 7 -53.43 -8.01 -39.46
N ASN A 8 -52.25 -8.37 -40.01
CA ASN A 8 -51.75 -8.53 -41.40
C ASN A 8 -51.14 -7.26 -42.05
N SER A 9 -49.86 -7.41 -42.47
CA SER A 9 -49.03 -6.57 -43.38
C SER A 9 -49.14 -7.09 -44.85
N PRO A 10 -48.18 -6.95 -45.82
CA PRO A 10 -46.92 -6.19 -45.93
C PRO A 10 -47.04 -5.00 -46.94
N PRO A 11 -46.44 -4.86 -48.17
CA PRO A 11 -45.65 -5.75 -49.04
C PRO A 11 -44.12 -5.42 -49.09
N LEU A 12 -43.42 -5.72 -50.22
CA LEU A 12 -41.95 -5.70 -50.44
C LEU A 12 -41.60 -5.42 -51.94
N VAL A 13 -40.28 -5.39 -52.30
CA VAL A 13 -39.66 -5.50 -53.66
C VAL A 13 -39.62 -4.19 -54.51
N GLY A 14 -38.58 -3.84 -55.30
CA GLY A 14 -37.24 -4.44 -55.53
C GLY A 14 -36.36 -3.75 -56.62
N ASN A 15 -35.17 -4.32 -56.88
CA ASN A 15 -34.01 -3.89 -57.71
C ASN A 15 -34.22 -3.16 -59.07
N SER A 16 -33.33 -2.20 -59.45
CA SER A 16 -32.17 -2.44 -60.37
C SER A 16 -31.50 -1.21 -61.06
N SER A 17 -30.16 -1.08 -60.90
CA SER A 17 -29.12 -0.67 -61.90
C SER A 17 -29.19 0.70 -62.67
N PRO A 18 -28.22 1.08 -63.55
CA PRO A 18 -26.93 1.68 -63.11
C PRO A 18 -26.42 2.92 -63.93
N SER A 19 -25.52 3.74 -63.37
CA SER A 19 -24.59 4.60 -64.16
C SER A 19 -23.38 5.13 -63.36
N THR A 20 -22.24 5.31 -64.03
CA THR A 20 -20.94 5.71 -63.44
C THR A 20 -20.66 7.22 -63.42
N GLN A 21 -19.96 7.72 -62.39
CA GLN A 21 -18.89 8.72 -62.56
C GLN A 21 -17.92 8.74 -61.35
N SER A 22 -16.74 9.34 -61.53
CA SER A 22 -15.56 9.18 -60.66
C SER A 22 -14.90 10.50 -60.27
N SER A 23 -14.48 10.65 -59.01
CA SER A 23 -13.35 11.53 -58.63
C SER A 23 -12.87 11.30 -57.20
N ASN A 24 -11.56 11.06 -57.02
CA ASN A 24 -10.88 11.24 -55.73
C ASN A 24 -10.56 12.73 -55.51
N SER A 25 -10.71 13.25 -54.29
CA SER A 25 -9.84 14.33 -53.80
C SER A 25 -9.84 14.42 -52.27
N SER A 26 -8.65 14.31 -51.68
CA SER A 26 -8.33 14.53 -50.28
C SER A 26 -8.55 15.99 -49.83
N ASN A 27 -9.10 16.20 -48.64
CA ASN A 27 -9.08 17.50 -47.96
C ASN A 27 -7.73 17.73 -47.25
N GLU A 28 -6.73 18.28 -47.95
CA GLU A 28 -5.50 18.76 -47.31
C GLU A 28 -5.77 19.98 -46.41
N ILE A 29 -5.55 19.84 -45.10
CA ILE A 29 -5.52 20.99 -44.18
C ILE A 29 -4.22 21.76 -44.43
N SER A 30 -4.30 22.86 -45.21
CA SER A 30 -3.09 23.55 -45.67
C SER A 30 -2.15 23.99 -44.54
N LYS A 31 -0.85 23.81 -44.76
CA LYS A 31 0.24 24.06 -43.79
C LYS A 31 0.32 25.52 -43.30
N LYS A 32 -0.35 26.48 -43.96
CA LYS A 32 -0.52 27.86 -43.46
C LYS A 32 -1.52 27.99 -42.30
N LYS A 33 -2.44 27.03 -42.11
CA LYS A 33 -3.44 27.07 -41.04
C LYS A 33 -2.86 26.59 -39.70
N LEU A 34 -2.06 25.51 -39.71
CA LEU A 34 -1.32 25.03 -38.52
C LEU A 34 -0.35 26.10 -37.98
N LYS A 35 0.50 26.68 -38.83
CA LYS A 35 1.47 27.72 -38.39
C LYS A 35 0.83 28.94 -37.72
N LYS A 36 -0.43 29.28 -38.03
CA LYS A 36 -1.18 30.35 -37.36
C LYS A 36 -1.76 29.96 -35.99
N ILE A 37 -1.85 28.67 -35.68
CA ILE A 37 -2.25 28.15 -34.38
C ILE A 37 -1.02 28.06 -33.46
N GLU A 38 0.09 27.48 -33.95
CA GLU A 38 1.37 27.39 -33.24
C GLU A 38 1.89 28.78 -32.80
N GLN A 39 1.84 29.78 -33.69
CA GLN A 39 2.24 31.17 -33.38
C GLN A 39 1.31 31.89 -32.38
N LYS A 40 0.18 31.31 -31.98
CA LYS A 40 -0.66 31.83 -30.89
C LYS A 40 -0.37 31.18 -29.53
N ALA A 41 0.24 30.00 -29.50
CA ALA A 41 0.67 29.35 -28.26
C ALA A 41 1.98 29.95 -27.73
N ASN A 42 2.98 30.15 -28.61
CA ASN A 42 4.31 30.62 -28.23
C ASN A 42 4.45 32.15 -28.27
N LYS A 43 3.85 32.84 -27.29
CA LYS A 43 4.24 34.20 -26.89
C LYS A 43 4.63 34.24 -25.40
N PRO A 44 5.86 34.62 -25.04
CA PRO A 44 6.22 34.78 -23.64
C PRO A 44 5.42 35.93 -23.00
N LYS A 45 4.94 35.73 -21.77
CA LYS A 45 4.38 36.82 -20.97
C LYS A 45 5.52 37.75 -20.54
N VAL A 46 5.44 39.02 -20.95
CA VAL A 46 6.35 40.05 -20.45
C VAL A 46 6.08 40.25 -18.96
N LEU A 47 7.06 39.93 -18.12
CA LEU A 47 7.05 40.30 -16.71
C LEU A 47 7.32 41.80 -16.63
N VAL A 48 6.32 42.57 -16.19
CA VAL A 48 6.49 43.97 -15.82
C VAL A 48 7.05 44.01 -14.40
N GLU A 49 8.27 44.50 -14.24
CA GLU A 49 8.88 44.70 -12.94
C GLU A 49 8.03 45.66 -12.08
N ARG A 50 7.74 45.27 -10.85
CA ARG A 50 7.20 46.18 -9.83
C ARG A 50 8.34 46.62 -8.92
N PRO A 51 8.52 47.93 -8.63
CA PRO A 51 9.56 48.38 -7.72
C PRO A 51 9.30 47.86 -6.31
N LEU A 52 10.34 47.27 -5.70
CA LEU A 52 10.31 46.75 -4.31
C LEU A 52 10.37 47.89 -3.30
N SER A 53 9.21 48.44 -2.93
CA SER A 53 9.10 49.48 -1.91
C SER A 53 9.10 48.91 -0.48
N ASN A 54 10.21 49.11 0.24
CA ASN A 54 10.30 49.20 1.71
C ASN A 54 9.55 48.16 2.57
N ILE A 55 10.15 46.99 2.80
CA ILE A 55 9.77 46.09 3.92
C ILE A 55 10.93 45.93 4.92
N LYS A 56 10.88 46.77 5.97
CA LYS A 56 11.52 46.68 7.30
C LYS A 56 12.75 45.76 7.46
N PHE A 57 13.94 46.33 7.24
CA PHE A 57 15.24 45.70 7.50
C PHE A 57 15.56 45.41 9.00
N GLY A 58 14.76 45.93 9.93
CA GLY A 58 15.07 45.89 11.37
C GLY A 58 14.96 44.51 12.05
N GLY A 59 14.10 43.62 11.55
CA GLY A 59 13.84 42.33 12.21
C GLY A 59 15.05 41.39 12.22
N LEU A 60 15.82 41.37 11.11
CA LEU A 60 16.97 40.48 10.96
C LEU A 60 18.11 40.81 11.94
N VAL A 61 18.33 42.11 12.19
CA VAL A 61 19.40 42.59 13.09
C VAL A 61 19.12 42.19 14.54
N VAL A 62 17.87 42.31 14.99
CA VAL A 62 17.46 41.88 16.36
C VAL A 62 17.66 40.38 16.54
N PHE A 63 17.32 39.57 15.53
CA PHE A 63 17.51 38.11 15.56
C PHE A 63 18.99 37.71 15.64
N PHE A 64 19.88 38.36 14.87
CA PHE A 64 21.32 38.14 14.97
C PHE A 64 21.91 38.54 16.32
N ILE A 65 21.45 39.66 16.92
CA ILE A 65 21.87 40.07 18.28
C ILE A 65 21.47 39.00 19.31
N PHE A 66 20.25 38.46 19.22
CA PHE A 66 19.79 37.38 20.11
C PHE A 66 20.64 36.12 19.99
N LEU A 67 21.00 35.70 18.78
CA LEU A 67 21.88 34.54 18.56
C LEU A 67 23.29 34.75 19.13
N VAL A 68 23.85 35.95 19.00
CA VAL A 68 25.17 36.28 19.59
C VAL A 68 25.12 36.29 21.12
N ILE A 69 24.07 36.85 21.73
CA ILE A 69 23.88 36.82 23.18
C ILE A 69 23.71 35.38 23.69
N PHE A 70 22.93 34.55 22.99
CA PHE A 70 22.73 33.14 23.35
C PHE A 70 24.04 32.31 23.22
N TYR A 71 24.83 32.56 22.17
CA TYR A 71 26.15 31.94 22.00
C TYR A 71 27.14 32.35 23.10
N ILE A 72 27.14 33.63 23.51
CA ILE A 72 27.95 34.11 24.64
C ILE A 72 27.48 33.50 25.96
N TYR A 73 26.17 33.39 26.18
CA TYR A 73 25.59 32.74 27.37
C TYR A 73 26.04 31.27 27.51
N LEU A 74 26.01 30.50 26.41
CA LEU A 74 26.50 29.12 26.36
C LEU A 74 28.02 28.99 26.53
N ARG A 75 28.79 30.03 26.20
CA ARG A 75 30.25 30.09 26.44
C ARG A 75 30.62 30.49 27.87
N ILE A 76 29.74 31.18 28.60
CA ILE A 76 29.93 31.57 30.01
C ILE A 76 29.40 30.49 30.96
N ASN A 77 28.29 29.84 30.60
CA ASN A 77 27.67 28.76 31.38
C ASN A 77 27.75 27.43 30.60
N PRO A 78 28.92 26.75 30.58
CA PRO A 78 29.01 25.41 30.04
C PRO A 78 28.14 24.47 30.89
N LEU A 79 27.23 23.75 30.23
CA LEU A 79 26.44 22.70 30.90
C LEU A 79 27.39 21.60 31.37
N TYR A 80 27.29 21.27 32.67
CA TYR A 80 28.25 20.42 33.37
C TYR A 80 27.99 18.93 33.05
N ASP A 81 28.69 18.41 32.04
CA ASP A 81 28.69 16.97 31.74
C ASP A 81 29.73 16.27 32.63
N ASN A 82 29.25 15.50 33.61
CA ASN A 82 30.07 15.05 34.73
C ASN A 82 30.68 13.66 34.44
N GLY A 83 31.72 13.66 33.60
CA GLY A 83 32.46 12.46 33.22
C GLY A 83 33.07 11.69 34.41
N ASN A 84 33.14 10.37 34.28
CA ASN A 84 33.66 9.48 35.32
C ASN A 84 35.09 9.82 35.76
N ASN A 85 35.33 9.78 37.07
CA ASN A 85 36.67 9.67 37.64
C ASN A 85 36.74 8.40 38.50
N LEU A 86 37.64 7.47 38.16
CA LEU A 86 37.91 6.32 39.03
C LEU A 86 38.68 6.80 40.26
N ASN A 87 38.22 6.41 41.45
CA ASN A 87 39.11 6.23 42.58
C ASN A 87 38.61 5.08 43.46
N ASN A 88 39.53 4.24 43.92
CA ASN A 88 39.19 3.09 44.76
C ASN A 88 38.77 3.56 46.15
N ASN A 89 37.54 3.25 46.55
CA ASN A 89 37.23 2.54 47.80
C ASN A 89 35.70 2.46 48.04
N ASN A 90 35.10 1.31 47.70
CA ASN A 90 34.28 0.50 48.61
C ASN A 90 33.67 -0.71 47.88
N ASN A 91 33.70 -1.87 48.54
CA ASN A 91 33.06 -3.09 48.02
C ASN A 91 31.53 -3.03 48.18
N ASN A 92 30.85 -4.02 47.57
CA ASN A 92 29.43 -4.37 47.79
C ASN A 92 28.34 -3.53 47.08
N ASN A 93 28.53 -3.12 45.82
CA ASN A 93 27.40 -2.69 44.97
C ASN A 93 27.46 -3.05 43.47
N SER A 94 28.41 -3.89 43.04
CA SER A 94 28.47 -4.38 41.64
C SER A 94 27.43 -5.47 41.35
N SER A 95 27.18 -6.35 42.32
CA SER A 95 26.32 -7.53 42.17
C SER A 95 24.83 -7.19 42.00
N THR A 96 24.37 -6.10 42.61
CA THR A 96 22.97 -5.65 42.58
C THR A 96 22.57 -5.14 41.18
N THR A 97 23.41 -4.34 40.54
CA THR A 97 23.15 -3.81 39.20
C THR A 97 23.16 -4.91 38.13
N PHE A 98 24.12 -5.84 38.20
CA PHE A 98 24.16 -7.00 37.29
C PHE A 98 22.97 -7.93 37.49
N ASN A 99 22.60 -8.24 38.74
CA ASN A 99 21.43 -9.07 39.01
C ASN A 99 20.12 -8.39 38.56
N ASN A 100 19.94 -7.09 38.79
CA ASN A 100 18.76 -6.36 38.34
C ASN A 100 18.62 -6.35 36.81
N ASN A 101 19.72 -6.17 36.07
CA ASN A 101 19.71 -6.25 34.61
C ASN A 101 19.38 -7.67 34.12
N ASN A 102 19.97 -8.71 34.73
CA ASN A 102 19.68 -10.11 34.39
C ASN A 102 18.23 -10.50 34.73
N HIS A 103 17.67 -10.01 35.84
CA HIS A 103 16.26 -10.20 36.18
C HIS A 103 15.35 -9.54 35.14
N LYS A 104 15.58 -8.26 34.82
CA LYS A 104 14.78 -7.54 33.82
C LYS A 104 14.82 -8.24 32.46
N ILE A 105 16.01 -8.63 31.96
CA ILE A 105 16.14 -9.35 30.68
C ILE A 105 15.36 -10.67 30.71
N ASN A 106 15.41 -11.43 31.81
CA ASN A 106 14.63 -12.67 31.93
C ASN A 106 13.12 -12.41 31.98
N ASP A 107 12.66 -11.31 32.57
CA ASP A 107 11.24 -10.96 32.65
C ASP A 107 10.71 -10.39 31.32
N ASP A 108 11.50 -9.59 30.61
CA ASP A 108 11.23 -9.15 29.23
C ASP A 108 11.10 -10.38 28.28
N ILE A 109 11.97 -11.38 28.42
CA ILE A 109 11.90 -12.64 27.65
C ILE A 109 10.63 -13.43 27.96
N LYS A 110 10.24 -13.56 29.24
CA LYS A 110 8.97 -14.21 29.64
C LYS A 110 7.77 -13.47 29.06
N LEU A 111 7.77 -12.13 29.10
CA LEU A 111 6.71 -11.29 28.55
C LEU A 111 6.53 -11.53 27.05
N MET A 112 7.60 -11.46 26.28
CA MET A 112 7.57 -11.71 24.83
C MET A 112 7.13 -13.14 24.51
N LYS A 113 7.59 -14.14 25.27
CA LYS A 113 7.16 -15.54 25.07
C LYS A 113 5.70 -15.77 25.42
N SER A 114 5.17 -15.08 26.44
CA SER A 114 3.74 -15.11 26.76
C SER A 114 2.90 -14.56 25.60
N ILE A 115 3.31 -13.40 25.04
CA ILE A 115 2.64 -12.79 23.87
C ILE A 115 2.72 -13.71 22.65
N GLU A 116 3.88 -14.30 22.35
CA GLU A 116 4.02 -15.26 21.25
C GLU A 116 3.05 -16.44 21.41
N ASN A 117 2.97 -17.03 22.60
CA ASN A 117 2.08 -18.15 22.88
C ASN A 117 0.61 -17.72 22.77
N GLY A 118 0.22 -16.62 23.43
CA GLY A 118 -1.16 -16.12 23.41
C GLY A 118 -1.67 -15.76 22.01
N LEU A 119 -0.81 -15.19 21.14
CA LEU A 119 -1.14 -14.98 19.72
C LEU A 119 -1.41 -16.32 19.01
N LYS A 120 -0.57 -17.33 19.27
CA LYS A 120 -0.68 -18.67 18.66
C LYS A 120 -1.90 -19.44 19.17
N ASP A 121 -2.25 -19.28 20.44
CA ASP A 121 -3.43 -19.91 21.05
C ASP A 121 -4.73 -19.31 20.49
N ILE A 122 -4.82 -17.98 20.37
CA ILE A 122 -5.96 -17.27 19.73
C ILE A 122 -6.18 -17.72 18.27
N THR A 123 -5.13 -18.15 17.58
CA THR A 123 -5.15 -18.51 16.16
C THR A 123 -5.08 -20.02 15.88
N ASN A 124 -4.97 -20.87 16.92
CA ASN A 124 -4.66 -22.30 16.78
C ASN A 124 -3.46 -22.51 15.82
N TYR A 125 -2.43 -21.66 15.95
CA TYR A 125 -1.41 -21.48 14.92
C TYR A 125 -0.64 -22.77 14.66
N LYS A 126 -0.71 -23.21 13.40
CA LYS A 126 0.09 -24.30 12.86
C LYS A 126 0.78 -23.77 11.62
N GLU A 127 2.09 -23.92 11.58
CA GLU A 127 2.90 -23.54 10.41
C GLU A 127 2.45 -24.38 9.20
N TRP A 128 2.12 -23.73 8.07
CA TRP A 128 1.81 -24.36 6.77
C TRP A 128 0.69 -25.43 6.84
N ASN A 129 -0.45 -25.08 7.43
CA ASN A 129 -1.47 -26.05 7.87
C ASN A 129 -2.47 -26.58 6.80
N GLU A 130 -2.24 -26.27 5.52
CA GLU A 130 -3.10 -26.60 4.36
C GLU A 130 -4.61 -26.28 4.50
N GLN A 131 -5.05 -25.44 5.46
CA GLN A 131 -6.48 -25.14 5.66
C GLN A 131 -7.16 -24.51 4.42
N CYS A 132 -6.39 -23.94 3.48
CA CYS A 132 -6.90 -23.34 2.25
C CYS A 132 -7.04 -24.33 1.08
N LYS A 133 -6.71 -25.62 1.25
CA LYS A 133 -6.54 -26.62 0.18
C LYS A 133 -7.73 -26.80 -0.77
N ASN A 134 -8.96 -26.59 -0.29
CA ASN A 134 -10.18 -26.73 -1.08
C ASN A 134 -10.77 -25.37 -1.49
N LYS A 135 -10.04 -24.27 -1.29
CA LYS A 135 -10.47 -22.90 -1.61
C LYS A 135 -9.69 -22.36 -2.80
N THR A 136 -10.38 -21.56 -3.61
CA THR A 136 -9.89 -20.94 -4.84
C THR A 136 -9.85 -19.44 -4.64
N ILE A 137 -8.68 -18.82 -4.76
CA ILE A 137 -8.51 -17.38 -4.56
C ILE A 137 -7.87 -16.80 -5.81
N ALA A 138 -8.40 -15.67 -6.28
CA ALA A 138 -7.79 -14.93 -7.37
C ALA A 138 -7.15 -13.63 -6.87
N VAL A 139 -5.94 -13.36 -7.36
CA VAL A 139 -5.11 -12.23 -6.93
C VAL A 139 -4.70 -11.41 -8.14
N GLY A 140 -4.76 -10.08 -8.03
CA GLY A 140 -4.32 -9.17 -9.09
C GLY A 140 -3.95 -7.79 -8.55
N TYR A 141 -3.37 -6.89 -9.33
CA TYR A 141 -2.97 -7.08 -10.73
C TYR A 141 -1.46 -6.94 -10.96
N ASN A 142 -0.72 -6.38 -10.00
CA ASN A 142 0.67 -6.00 -10.18
C ASN A 142 1.65 -7.12 -9.80
N THR A 143 2.48 -7.50 -10.77
CA THR A 143 3.56 -8.45 -10.60
C THR A 143 4.79 -7.90 -11.30
N ASN A 144 5.95 -8.01 -10.65
CA ASN A 144 7.22 -7.59 -11.21
C ASN A 144 8.35 -8.47 -10.67
N LEU A 145 9.50 -8.40 -11.32
CA LEU A 145 10.74 -9.02 -10.90
C LEU A 145 11.59 -7.99 -10.16
N ASP A 146 11.76 -8.17 -8.85
CA ASP A 146 12.66 -7.35 -8.05
C ASP A 146 14.10 -7.80 -8.32
N LEU A 147 14.89 -6.96 -8.99
CA LEU A 147 16.33 -7.17 -9.18
C LEU A 147 17.09 -6.31 -8.16
N VAL A 148 17.56 -6.95 -7.08
CA VAL A 148 18.35 -6.30 -6.03
C VAL A 148 19.84 -6.35 -6.38
N VAL A 149 20.56 -5.23 -6.24
CA VAL A 149 22.02 -5.13 -6.40
C VAL A 149 22.63 -4.15 -5.38
N ASP A 150 23.93 -4.27 -5.10
CA ASP A 150 24.66 -3.18 -4.43
C ASP A 150 24.74 -1.97 -5.38
N ALA A 151 24.35 -0.81 -4.85
CA ALA A 151 24.27 0.43 -5.60
C ALA A 151 25.64 0.93 -6.09
N ILE A 152 26.70 0.75 -5.32
CA ILE A 152 28.04 1.22 -5.67
C ILE A 152 28.63 0.32 -6.75
N GLU A 153 28.49 -1.01 -6.62
CA GLU A 153 28.89 -1.97 -7.66
C GLU A 153 28.22 -1.67 -9.02
N LEU A 154 26.94 -1.31 -9.03
CA LEU A 154 26.24 -0.91 -10.26
C LEU A 154 26.80 0.40 -10.86
N MET A 155 26.99 1.43 -10.03
CA MET A 155 27.47 2.74 -10.47
C MET A 155 28.91 2.68 -11.01
N GLU A 156 29.74 1.82 -10.43
CA GLU A 156 31.09 1.50 -10.93
C GLU A 156 31.07 0.75 -12.28
N LYS A 157 30.18 -0.25 -12.45
CA LYS A 157 30.04 -0.97 -13.73
C LYS A 157 29.55 -0.07 -14.86
N LEU A 158 28.68 0.90 -14.55
CA LEU A 158 28.25 1.95 -15.47
C LEU A 158 29.33 3.03 -15.72
N LYS A 159 30.47 2.96 -15.02
CA LYS A 159 31.61 3.90 -15.12
C LYS A 159 31.21 5.35 -14.84
N LEU A 160 30.16 5.54 -14.04
CA LEU A 160 29.67 6.85 -13.63
C LEU A 160 30.65 7.50 -12.66
N LYS A 161 30.55 8.82 -12.50
CA LYS A 161 31.37 9.61 -11.57
C LYS A 161 30.46 10.45 -10.70
N SER A 162 30.72 10.46 -9.40
CA SER A 162 29.82 11.11 -8.44
C SER A 162 29.69 12.62 -8.68
N SER A 163 28.48 13.09 -8.99
CA SER A 163 28.19 14.53 -9.12
C SER A 163 28.05 15.26 -7.78
N ILE A 164 28.21 14.57 -6.64
CA ILE A 164 27.88 15.05 -5.28
C ILE A 164 28.45 16.45 -4.92
N HIS A 165 29.56 16.85 -5.54
CA HIS A 165 30.19 18.16 -5.40
C HIS A 165 29.37 19.32 -6.02
N HIS A 166 28.51 19.05 -6.99
CA HIS A 166 27.74 20.04 -7.77
C HIS A 166 26.34 20.35 -7.22
N ARG A 167 25.99 19.85 -6.02
CA ARG A 167 24.62 19.83 -5.46
C ARG A 167 23.64 18.99 -6.30
N PRO A 168 23.73 17.65 -6.25
CA PRO A 168 22.87 16.75 -7.03
C PRO A 168 21.38 17.04 -6.81
N MET A 169 20.63 17.12 -7.91
CA MET A 169 19.19 17.37 -7.93
C MET A 169 18.43 16.09 -8.25
N SER A 170 17.45 15.74 -7.42
CA SER A 170 16.45 14.73 -7.76
C SER A 170 15.67 15.17 -9.00
N LYS A 171 15.58 14.31 -10.01
CA LYS A 171 14.59 14.42 -11.08
C LYS A 171 13.34 13.62 -10.69
N GLU A 172 12.20 13.99 -11.25
CA GLU A 172 10.95 13.23 -11.13
C GLU A 172 10.91 12.08 -12.14
N TYR A 173 11.30 12.37 -13.38
CA TYR A 173 11.49 11.41 -14.45
C TYR A 173 12.95 11.40 -14.90
N ILE A 174 13.54 10.21 -15.00
CA ILE A 174 14.92 10.02 -15.46
C ILE A 174 14.91 9.84 -16.98
N LYS A 175 15.74 10.62 -17.69
CA LYS A 175 15.81 10.63 -19.16
C LYS A 175 17.22 10.41 -19.72
N SER A 176 18.19 10.18 -18.83
CA SER A 176 19.60 9.98 -19.17
C SER A 176 20.37 9.35 -18.01
N LEU A 177 21.56 8.81 -18.29
CA LEU A 177 22.50 8.35 -17.25
C LEU A 177 22.96 9.47 -16.29
N ASP A 178 22.95 10.74 -16.73
CA ASP A 178 23.28 11.90 -15.89
C ASP A 178 22.12 12.25 -14.93
N ASP A 179 20.87 12.22 -15.42
CA ASP A 179 19.68 12.35 -14.55
C ASP A 179 19.64 11.24 -13.49
N PHE A 180 19.99 10.01 -13.89
CA PHE A 180 20.08 8.85 -13.00
C PHE A 180 21.15 9.03 -11.93
N GLU A 181 22.38 9.38 -12.33
CA GLU A 181 23.50 9.61 -11.41
C GLU A 181 23.17 10.72 -10.39
N GLN A 182 22.67 11.87 -10.86
CA GLN A 182 22.32 12.99 -10.00
C GLN A 182 21.17 12.65 -9.05
N THR A 183 20.16 11.90 -9.51
CA THR A 183 19.01 11.53 -8.68
C THR A 183 19.41 10.50 -7.62
N PHE A 184 20.20 9.49 -7.99
CA PHE A 184 20.81 8.56 -7.02
C PHE A 184 21.67 9.31 -5.99
N SER A 185 22.59 10.16 -6.46
CA SER A 185 23.47 10.98 -5.60
C SER A 185 22.71 11.88 -4.61
N HIS A 186 21.51 12.34 -4.98
CA HIS A 186 20.63 13.11 -4.09
C HIS A 186 20.04 12.25 -2.95
N TYR A 187 19.51 11.07 -3.28
CA TYR A 187 18.89 10.17 -2.29
C TYR A 187 19.92 9.43 -1.42
N PHE A 188 21.04 9.03 -2.00
CA PHE A 188 22.20 8.50 -1.27
C PHE A 188 22.70 9.50 -0.22
N LYS A 189 22.95 10.76 -0.61
CA LYS A 189 23.46 11.81 0.29
C LYS A 189 22.50 12.14 1.45
N SER A 190 21.18 12.07 1.22
CA SER A 190 20.17 12.27 2.26
C SER A 190 19.85 11.01 3.06
N GLY A 191 20.24 9.82 2.57
CA GLY A 191 19.84 8.52 3.13
C GLY A 191 18.34 8.28 3.04
N SER A 192 17.62 8.96 2.15
CA SER A 192 16.17 8.81 1.95
C SER A 192 15.88 7.78 0.87
N ALA A 193 14.80 7.02 1.03
CA ALA A 193 14.32 6.12 0.00
C ALA A 193 13.65 6.92 -1.12
N ALA A 194 13.75 6.44 -2.35
CA ALA A 194 12.95 6.93 -3.47
C ALA A 194 12.86 5.87 -4.56
N GLU A 195 11.80 6.00 -5.36
CA GLU A 195 11.55 5.22 -6.57
C GLU A 195 11.37 6.17 -7.76
N ARG A 196 11.88 5.80 -8.94
CA ARG A 196 11.86 6.66 -10.13
C ARG A 196 11.68 5.89 -11.43
N MET A 197 10.74 6.35 -12.26
CA MET A 197 10.57 5.84 -13.62
C MET A 197 11.65 6.41 -14.55
N ILE A 198 12.27 5.52 -15.33
CA ILE A 198 13.15 5.89 -16.45
C ILE A 198 12.31 5.89 -17.72
N GLN A 199 12.17 7.05 -18.36
CA GLN A 199 11.38 7.16 -19.60
C GLN A 199 12.13 6.61 -20.81
N ASP A 200 13.44 6.88 -20.86
CA ASP A 200 14.32 6.52 -21.98
C ASP A 200 14.70 5.03 -21.96
N GLU A 201 14.40 4.32 -23.04
CA GLU A 201 14.54 2.86 -23.12
C GLU A 201 16.01 2.43 -23.18
N ASP A 202 16.83 3.11 -23.97
CA ASP A 202 18.26 2.81 -24.09
C ASP A 202 19.00 3.08 -22.78
N THR A 203 18.64 4.13 -22.04
CA THR A 203 19.13 4.40 -20.68
C THR A 203 18.74 3.28 -19.72
N PHE A 204 17.46 2.86 -19.70
CA PHE A 204 17.02 1.77 -18.82
C PHE A 204 17.73 0.45 -19.15
N ASN A 205 17.78 0.07 -20.43
CA ASN A 205 18.45 -1.13 -20.92
C ASN A 205 19.95 -1.13 -20.60
N SER A 206 20.62 0.03 -20.70
CA SER A 206 22.03 0.18 -20.33
C SER A 206 22.28 -0.06 -18.83
N ILE A 207 21.40 0.49 -17.97
CA ILE A 207 21.48 0.29 -16.51
C ILE A 207 21.17 -1.16 -16.15
N LEU A 208 20.13 -1.74 -16.73
CA LEU A 208 19.74 -3.14 -16.54
C LEU A 208 20.86 -4.11 -16.98
N ALA A 209 21.50 -3.87 -18.12
CA ALA A 209 22.61 -4.70 -18.60
C ALA A 209 23.81 -4.70 -17.63
N ALA A 210 24.09 -3.57 -16.96
CA ALA A 210 25.11 -3.49 -15.92
C ALA A 210 24.67 -4.18 -14.62
N ALA A 211 23.40 -4.07 -14.22
CA ALA A 211 22.84 -4.75 -13.04
C ALA A 211 22.81 -6.27 -13.21
N LEU A 212 22.49 -6.78 -14.39
CA LEU A 212 22.57 -8.21 -14.73
C LEU A 212 24.03 -8.72 -14.74
N GLN A 213 25.01 -7.85 -15.00
CA GLN A 213 26.44 -8.14 -14.83
C GLN A 213 26.94 -7.95 -13.39
N SER A 214 26.07 -7.61 -12.43
CA SER A 214 26.45 -7.48 -11.03
C SER A 214 26.76 -8.82 -10.35
N ASN A 215 27.72 -8.84 -9.43
CA ASN A 215 28.00 -10.02 -8.60
C ASN A 215 27.03 -10.08 -7.41
N SER A 216 26.65 -8.91 -6.88
CA SER A 216 25.64 -8.75 -5.83
C SER A 216 24.20 -9.02 -6.26
N LYS A 217 23.93 -9.37 -7.53
CA LYS A 217 22.55 -9.51 -8.04
C LYS A 217 21.76 -10.61 -7.33
N GLN A 218 20.54 -10.28 -6.95
CA GLN A 218 19.55 -11.20 -6.41
C GLN A 218 18.20 -10.92 -7.08
N PHE A 219 17.40 -11.97 -7.28
CA PHE A 219 16.08 -11.87 -7.89
C PHE A 219 15.01 -12.30 -6.89
N TYR A 220 13.96 -11.50 -6.72
CA TYR A 220 12.84 -11.79 -5.84
C TYR A 220 11.50 -11.61 -6.57
N THR A 221 10.46 -12.30 -6.08
CA THR A 221 9.07 -12.02 -6.46
C THR A 221 8.69 -10.63 -5.94
N GLY A 222 8.53 -9.68 -6.85
CA GLY A 222 8.00 -8.35 -6.57
C GLY A 222 6.53 -8.23 -6.96
N GLY A 223 5.95 -7.08 -6.59
CA GLY A 223 4.56 -6.75 -6.86
C GLY A 223 3.62 -7.42 -5.86
N ASN A 224 2.72 -6.63 -5.28
CA ASN A 224 1.82 -7.02 -4.19
C ASN A 224 1.05 -8.31 -4.57
N ALA A 225 0.48 -8.38 -5.78
CA ALA A 225 -0.25 -9.56 -6.22
C ALA A 225 0.63 -10.82 -6.31
N GLY A 226 1.89 -10.69 -6.78
CA GLY A 226 2.84 -11.81 -6.86
C GLY A 226 3.26 -12.32 -5.49
N ILE A 227 3.49 -11.40 -4.55
CA ILE A 227 3.86 -11.71 -3.16
C ILE A 227 2.68 -12.38 -2.44
N MET A 228 1.48 -11.79 -2.50
CA MET A 228 0.25 -12.36 -1.95
C MET A 228 -0.04 -13.75 -2.53
N ALA A 229 0.09 -13.96 -3.84
CA ALA A 229 -0.13 -15.25 -4.48
C ALA A 229 0.84 -16.34 -3.97
N ASN A 230 2.14 -16.03 -3.86
CA ASN A 230 3.11 -16.94 -3.25
C ASN A 230 2.76 -17.24 -1.78
N ARG A 231 2.27 -16.25 -1.03
CA ARG A 231 1.87 -16.44 0.38
C ARG A 231 0.56 -17.23 0.55
N LEU A 232 -0.37 -17.16 -0.38
CA LEU A 232 -1.58 -18.00 -0.37
C LEU A 232 -1.25 -19.47 -0.65
N VAL A 233 -0.37 -19.77 -1.62
CA VAL A 233 0.04 -21.15 -1.92
C VAL A 233 0.76 -21.82 -0.73
N ALA A 234 1.46 -21.05 0.10
CA ALA A 234 2.07 -21.53 1.35
C ALA A 234 1.05 -22.13 2.34
N ASP A 235 -0.19 -21.63 2.35
CA ASP A 235 -1.30 -22.19 3.15
C ASP A 235 -2.18 -23.19 2.38
N GLY A 236 -1.70 -23.63 1.21
CA GLY A 236 -2.32 -24.67 0.39
C GLY A 236 -3.38 -24.18 -0.60
N CYS A 237 -3.64 -22.88 -0.71
CA CYS A 237 -4.69 -22.34 -1.57
C CYS A 237 -4.51 -22.72 -3.05
N ASN A 238 -5.62 -22.90 -3.78
CA ASN A 238 -5.61 -22.90 -5.23
C ASN A 238 -5.62 -21.44 -5.70
N VAL A 239 -4.54 -20.97 -6.30
CA VAL A 239 -4.34 -19.54 -6.58
C VAL A 239 -4.37 -19.27 -8.07
N TYR A 240 -5.22 -18.33 -8.48
CA TYR A 240 -5.14 -17.68 -9.79
C TYR A 240 -4.45 -16.31 -9.64
N LEU A 241 -3.44 -16.02 -10.45
CA LEU A 241 -2.68 -14.76 -10.40
C LEU A 241 -2.80 -14.01 -11.73
N GLY A 242 -3.48 -12.87 -11.74
CA GLY A 242 -3.44 -11.91 -12.83
C GLY A 242 -2.17 -11.06 -12.74
N GLY A 243 -1.33 -11.10 -13.77
CA GLY A 243 -0.02 -10.45 -13.72
C GLY A 243 0.77 -10.45 -15.04
N ILE A 244 1.75 -9.56 -15.11
CA ILE A 244 2.81 -9.51 -16.12
C ILE A 244 3.95 -10.39 -15.60
N ILE A 245 4.08 -11.59 -16.15
CA ILE A 245 4.93 -12.64 -15.61
C ILE A 245 5.73 -13.27 -16.75
N GLY A 246 7.02 -12.96 -16.79
CA GLY A 246 7.96 -13.55 -17.71
C GLY A 246 8.60 -14.81 -17.15
N LYS A 247 9.59 -15.32 -17.87
CA LYS A 247 10.28 -16.55 -17.50
C LYS A 247 10.92 -16.47 -16.11
N LYS A 248 11.52 -15.34 -15.72
CA LYS A 248 12.33 -15.28 -14.50
C LYS A 248 11.47 -15.12 -13.24
N LEU A 249 10.36 -14.39 -13.30
CA LEU A 249 9.39 -14.33 -12.20
C LEU A 249 8.65 -15.66 -12.03
N LYS A 250 8.35 -16.35 -13.14
CA LYS A 250 7.75 -17.70 -13.19
C LYS A 250 8.63 -18.80 -12.57
N GLU A 251 9.96 -18.59 -12.49
CA GLU A 251 10.89 -19.45 -11.73
C GLU A 251 10.89 -19.16 -10.21
N LEU A 252 10.35 -18.02 -9.76
CA LEU A 252 10.29 -17.58 -8.36
C LEU A 252 8.87 -17.71 -7.74
N LEU A 253 7.85 -17.73 -8.59
CA LEU A 253 6.49 -18.11 -8.21
C LEU A 253 6.41 -19.62 -7.97
N SER A 254 5.59 -20.03 -7.00
CA SER A 254 5.35 -21.44 -6.74
C SER A 254 4.64 -22.11 -7.93
N PRO A 255 5.04 -23.31 -8.37
CA PRO A 255 4.45 -23.99 -9.53
C PRO A 255 2.99 -24.43 -9.35
N LYS A 256 2.37 -24.17 -8.19
CA LYS A 256 0.91 -24.31 -7.97
C LYS A 256 0.12 -23.04 -8.34
N VAL A 257 0.78 -21.90 -8.61
CA VAL A 257 0.09 -20.67 -9.04
C VAL A 257 -0.38 -20.80 -10.48
N SER A 258 -1.68 -20.67 -10.70
CA SER A 258 -2.30 -20.64 -12.03
C SER A 258 -2.23 -19.22 -12.59
N ILE A 259 -1.31 -18.99 -13.53
CA ILE A 259 -1.06 -17.66 -14.10
C ILE A 259 -2.16 -17.30 -15.11
N ILE A 260 -2.86 -16.18 -14.86
CA ILE A 260 -3.67 -15.44 -15.84
C ILE A 260 -2.77 -14.34 -16.41
N GLY A 261 -1.90 -14.74 -17.33
CA GLY A 261 -0.86 -13.87 -17.89
C GLY A 261 -1.39 -13.00 -19.03
N TYR A 262 -0.88 -11.77 -19.12
CA TYR A 262 -0.98 -10.98 -20.34
C TYR A 262 -0.09 -11.60 -21.42
N GLN A 263 -0.65 -11.89 -22.60
CA GLN A 263 0.13 -12.18 -23.80
C GLN A 263 0.30 -10.87 -24.58
N SER A 264 1.54 -10.53 -24.97
CA SER A 264 1.77 -9.37 -25.85
C SER A 264 1.14 -9.60 -27.23
N GLU A 265 1.03 -8.54 -28.05
CA GLU A 265 0.60 -8.66 -29.46
C GLU A 265 1.50 -9.58 -30.31
N HIS A 266 2.65 -10.01 -29.76
CA HIS A 266 3.61 -10.92 -30.39
C HIS A 266 3.73 -12.27 -29.64
N GLY A 267 2.93 -12.48 -28.58
CA GLY A 267 2.90 -13.72 -27.79
C GLY A 267 4.08 -13.91 -26.84
N GLU A 268 4.79 -12.83 -26.48
CA GLU A 268 6.02 -12.89 -25.70
C GLU A 268 5.74 -12.86 -24.18
N GLU A 269 6.36 -13.79 -23.43
CA GLU A 269 6.41 -13.75 -21.95
C GLU A 269 7.60 -12.89 -21.50
N PHE A 270 7.35 -11.75 -20.85
CA PHE A 270 8.40 -10.86 -20.32
C PHE A 270 8.13 -10.46 -18.86
N ASP A 271 9.21 -10.18 -18.14
CA ASP A 271 9.20 -9.74 -16.75
C ASP A 271 9.28 -8.20 -16.71
N GLU A 272 8.35 -7.50 -16.06
CA GLU A 272 8.55 -6.10 -15.68
C GLU A 272 9.61 -6.04 -14.57
N ILE A 273 10.69 -5.26 -14.74
CA ILE A 273 11.84 -5.28 -13.83
C ILE A 273 11.88 -4.00 -12.99
N HIS A 274 11.87 -4.19 -11.67
CA HIS A 274 12.11 -3.13 -10.68
C HIS A 274 13.51 -3.35 -10.11
N LEU A 275 14.43 -2.44 -10.43
CA LEU A 275 15.83 -2.53 -10.06
C LEU A 275 16.07 -1.77 -8.75
N ILE A 276 16.31 -2.52 -7.69
CA ILE A 276 16.49 -2.05 -6.32
C ILE A 276 17.99 -1.94 -6.03
N MET A 277 18.48 -0.72 -5.93
CA MET A 277 19.88 -0.41 -5.62
C MET A 277 20.05 -0.19 -4.12
N GLU A 278 20.53 -1.20 -3.40
CA GLU A 278 20.74 -1.10 -1.95
C GLU A 278 22.12 -0.51 -1.61
N TYR A 279 22.19 0.24 -0.51
CA TYR A 279 23.43 0.77 0.03
C TYR A 279 23.45 0.77 1.55
N SER A 280 24.62 0.50 2.12
CA SER A 280 24.82 0.48 3.57
C SER A 280 25.27 1.84 4.11
N LYS A 281 25.10 2.08 5.42
CA LYS A 281 25.74 3.21 6.12
C LYS A 281 27.28 3.26 5.97
N LYS A 282 27.91 2.14 5.60
CA LYS A 282 29.37 2.03 5.37
C LYS A 282 29.76 2.27 3.90
N SER A 283 28.80 2.31 2.98
CA SER A 283 29.06 2.54 1.56
C SER A 283 29.50 3.98 1.31
N SER A 284 30.23 4.22 0.23
CA SER A 284 30.75 5.53 -0.15
C SER A 284 30.50 5.81 -1.63
N TRP A 285 29.95 6.97 -1.96
CA TRP A 285 29.84 7.47 -3.33
C TRP A 285 30.56 8.82 -3.42
N GLY A 286 31.62 8.89 -4.22
CA GLY A 286 32.55 10.02 -4.20
C GLY A 286 33.11 10.25 -2.79
N ALA A 287 33.02 11.49 -2.30
CA ALA A 287 33.48 11.90 -0.97
C ALA A 287 32.40 11.85 0.13
N VAL A 288 31.32 11.08 -0.04
CA VAL A 288 30.19 11.02 0.89
C VAL A 288 29.81 9.57 1.22
N SER A 289 29.40 9.35 2.48
CA SER A 289 28.70 8.15 2.95
C SER A 289 27.28 8.52 3.43
N PRO A 290 26.30 7.61 3.34
CA PRO A 290 24.91 7.90 3.66
C PRO A 290 24.68 7.83 5.19
N PRO A 291 23.75 8.61 5.77
CA PRO A 291 23.54 8.65 7.22
C PRO A 291 22.98 7.33 7.81
N ARG A 292 22.31 6.53 6.96
CA ARG A 292 21.74 5.20 7.24
C ARG A 292 21.82 4.33 5.98
N SER A 293 21.73 3.02 6.16
CA SER A 293 21.47 2.10 5.05
C SER A 293 20.09 2.37 4.45
N ASN A 294 19.94 2.30 3.12
CA ASN A 294 18.66 2.44 2.43
C ASN A 294 18.75 1.89 1.00
N ARG A 295 17.71 2.11 0.19
CA ARG A 295 17.61 1.70 -1.22
C ARG A 295 17.13 2.84 -2.12
N PHE A 296 17.53 2.80 -3.37
CA PHE A 296 16.98 3.61 -4.46
C PHE A 296 16.43 2.66 -5.53
N ILE A 297 15.20 2.87 -5.99
CA ILE A 297 14.51 1.98 -6.92
C ILE A 297 14.31 2.67 -8.26
N ILE A 298 14.54 1.95 -9.35
CA ILE A 298 14.22 2.41 -10.71
C ILE A 298 13.47 1.34 -11.50
N SER A 299 12.53 1.77 -12.33
CA SER A 299 11.69 0.92 -13.17
C SER A 299 11.39 1.59 -14.51
N ARG A 300 10.93 0.82 -15.49
CA ARG A 300 10.28 1.31 -16.71
C ARG A 300 8.99 0.51 -16.94
N ASP A 301 8.22 0.39 -15.86
CA ASP A 301 7.01 -0.41 -15.79
C ASP A 301 5.89 0.28 -16.57
N ASN A 302 5.67 -0.15 -17.81
CA ASN A 302 4.66 0.41 -18.72
C ASN A 302 3.33 -0.34 -18.62
N THR A 303 3.31 -1.54 -18.06
CA THR A 303 2.14 -2.43 -18.11
C THR A 303 1.39 -2.54 -16.80
N ASN A 304 2.04 -2.55 -15.64
CA ASN A 304 1.34 -2.38 -14.36
C ASN A 304 0.87 -0.92 -14.19
N SER A 305 1.63 0.06 -14.71
CA SER A 305 1.24 1.48 -14.70
C SER A 305 0.05 1.85 -15.62
N GLN A 306 -0.42 0.89 -16.43
CA GLN A 306 -1.70 0.95 -17.15
C GLN A 306 -2.68 -0.15 -16.69
N LEU A 307 -2.31 -1.01 -15.73
CA LEU A 307 -3.04 -2.21 -15.33
C LEU A 307 -3.49 -3.07 -16.53
N MET A 308 -2.58 -3.41 -17.45
CA MET A 308 -2.87 -4.10 -18.72
C MET A 308 -3.48 -5.51 -18.55
N THR A 309 -3.34 -6.12 -17.39
CA THR A 309 -3.87 -7.46 -17.06
C THR A 309 -5.34 -7.45 -16.64
N MET A 310 -5.89 -6.30 -16.26
CA MET A 310 -7.16 -6.19 -15.52
C MET A 310 -8.34 -6.86 -16.26
N GLU A 311 -8.56 -6.55 -17.53
CA GLU A 311 -9.66 -7.11 -18.33
C GLU A 311 -9.54 -8.64 -18.46
N SER A 312 -8.32 -9.15 -18.69
CA SER A 312 -8.05 -10.59 -18.82
C SER A 312 -8.28 -11.33 -17.49
N PHE A 313 -7.89 -10.71 -16.38
CA PHE A 313 -8.13 -11.23 -15.03
C PHE A 313 -9.64 -11.31 -14.72
N HIS A 314 -10.39 -10.23 -14.93
CA HIS A 314 -11.84 -10.22 -14.68
C HIS A 314 -12.59 -11.20 -15.60
N THR A 315 -12.17 -11.31 -16.86
CA THR A 315 -12.73 -12.29 -17.81
C THR A 315 -12.50 -13.74 -17.39
N GLU A 316 -11.39 -14.07 -16.70
CA GLU A 316 -11.17 -15.42 -16.20
C GLU A 316 -11.86 -15.66 -14.85
N ILE A 317 -11.82 -14.74 -13.88
CA ILE A 317 -12.47 -14.98 -12.57
C ILE A 317 -13.99 -15.16 -12.67
N GLU A 318 -14.66 -14.55 -13.66
CA GLU A 318 -16.08 -14.81 -13.97
C GLU A 318 -16.32 -16.31 -14.25
N LYS A 319 -15.39 -16.94 -14.99
CA LYS A 319 -15.44 -18.36 -15.36
C LYS A 319 -14.95 -19.28 -14.23
N LYS A 320 -13.97 -18.83 -13.43
CA LYS A 320 -13.37 -19.62 -12.34
C LYS A 320 -14.19 -19.60 -11.04
N GLN A 321 -14.96 -18.54 -10.81
CA GLN A 321 -15.76 -18.31 -9.60
C GLN A 321 -14.95 -18.53 -8.30
N PRO A 322 -13.91 -17.71 -8.03
CA PRO A 322 -13.11 -17.84 -6.82
C PRO A 322 -13.91 -17.51 -5.55
N ASP A 323 -13.53 -18.13 -4.43
CA ASP A 323 -14.07 -17.85 -3.09
C ASP A 323 -13.76 -16.43 -2.60
N LEU A 324 -12.63 -15.85 -3.01
CA LEU A 324 -12.15 -14.53 -2.59
C LEU A 324 -11.36 -13.83 -3.70
N LEU A 325 -11.34 -12.49 -3.65
CA LEU A 325 -10.41 -11.66 -4.42
C LEU A 325 -9.48 -10.86 -3.49
N LEU A 326 -8.19 -10.88 -3.80
CA LEU A 326 -7.19 -9.96 -3.24
C LEU A 326 -6.67 -9.07 -4.36
N LEU A 327 -6.92 -7.76 -4.28
CA LEU A 327 -6.59 -6.79 -5.31
C LEU A 327 -5.53 -5.80 -4.80
N SER A 328 -4.65 -5.35 -5.69
CA SER A 328 -3.68 -4.26 -5.48
C SER A 328 -3.11 -3.77 -6.82
N GLY A 329 -2.07 -2.93 -6.78
CA GLY A 329 -1.38 -2.38 -7.96
C GLY A 329 -1.89 -1.02 -8.42
N LEU A 330 -3.02 -0.54 -7.90
CA LEU A 330 -3.59 0.78 -8.24
C LEU A 330 -2.60 1.93 -8.01
N HIS A 331 -1.67 1.81 -7.07
CA HIS A 331 -0.65 2.82 -6.77
C HIS A 331 0.35 3.08 -7.91
N LEU A 332 0.46 2.16 -8.88
CA LEU A 332 1.38 2.28 -10.03
C LEU A 332 0.82 3.08 -11.21
N LEU A 333 -0.49 3.39 -11.22
CA LEU A 333 -1.14 4.05 -12.36
C LEU A 333 -0.57 5.46 -12.64
N THR A 334 -0.16 5.72 -13.90
CA THR A 334 0.28 7.06 -14.32
C THR A 334 -0.86 8.08 -14.27
N GLU A 335 -0.57 9.38 -14.14
CA GLU A 335 -1.60 10.43 -14.02
C GLU A 335 -2.60 10.40 -15.19
N GLU A 336 -2.15 10.07 -16.40
CA GLU A 336 -2.98 9.92 -17.60
C GLU A 336 -3.88 8.67 -17.58
N ALA A 337 -3.50 7.66 -16.81
CA ALA A 337 -4.23 6.40 -16.66
C ALA A 337 -5.26 6.43 -15.53
N GLN A 338 -4.97 7.15 -14.44
CA GLN A 338 -5.68 7.09 -13.16
C GLN A 338 -7.20 7.23 -13.30
N GLU A 339 -7.74 8.28 -13.92
CA GLU A 339 -9.20 8.45 -14.01
C GLU A 339 -9.88 7.33 -14.81
N ARG A 340 -9.29 6.97 -15.96
CA ARG A 340 -9.83 5.96 -16.88
C ARG A 340 -9.80 4.57 -16.27
N ARG A 341 -8.64 4.10 -15.81
CA ARG A 341 -8.47 2.75 -15.26
C ARG A 341 -9.26 2.55 -13.97
N VAL A 342 -9.46 3.62 -13.18
CA VAL A 342 -10.38 3.58 -12.04
C VAL A 342 -11.83 3.40 -12.48
N ASP A 343 -12.33 4.13 -13.49
CA ASP A 343 -13.70 3.92 -13.98
C ASP A 343 -13.89 2.56 -14.67
N ASP A 344 -12.88 2.09 -15.41
CA ASP A 344 -12.82 0.73 -15.96
C ASP A 344 -12.96 -0.31 -14.83
N MET A 345 -12.14 -0.19 -13.77
CA MET A 345 -12.17 -1.08 -12.60
C MET A 345 -13.51 -1.02 -11.85
N VAL A 346 -14.09 0.17 -11.66
CA VAL A 346 -15.42 0.32 -11.03
C VAL A 346 -16.50 -0.43 -11.81
N ASN A 347 -16.43 -0.46 -13.14
CA ASN A 347 -17.41 -1.18 -13.95
C ASN A 347 -17.21 -2.70 -13.89
N LEU A 348 -15.98 -3.18 -13.71
CA LEU A 348 -15.69 -4.59 -13.46
C LEU A 348 -16.12 -5.02 -12.04
N LEU A 349 -15.81 -4.22 -11.00
CA LEU A 349 -16.19 -4.51 -9.62
C LEU A 349 -17.71 -4.64 -9.40
N LYS A 350 -18.52 -3.89 -10.16
CA LYS A 350 -20.00 -3.99 -10.14
C LYS A 350 -20.54 -5.34 -10.66
N GLN A 351 -19.76 -6.10 -11.41
CA GLN A 351 -20.18 -7.38 -12.00
C GLN A 351 -19.90 -8.57 -11.06
N ILE A 352 -19.09 -8.37 -10.02
CA ILE A 352 -18.72 -9.43 -9.07
C ILE A 352 -19.88 -9.69 -8.09
N PRO A 353 -20.33 -10.96 -7.91
CA PRO A 353 -21.43 -11.32 -7.01
C PRO A 353 -21.29 -10.71 -5.61
N TYR A 354 -22.37 -10.08 -5.16
CA TYR A 354 -22.47 -9.45 -3.85
C TYR A 354 -23.76 -9.90 -3.14
N ASN A 355 -23.60 -10.36 -1.91
CA ASN A 355 -24.69 -10.56 -0.97
C ASN A 355 -24.18 -10.20 0.44
N ASN A 356 -24.86 -9.25 1.09
CA ASN A 356 -24.53 -8.73 2.41
C ASN A 356 -25.21 -9.45 3.56
N ASP A 357 -26.06 -10.45 3.29
CA ASP A 357 -26.55 -11.37 4.32
C ASP A 357 -25.35 -12.07 5.01
N PRO A 358 -25.12 -11.85 6.32
CA PRO A 358 -24.04 -12.49 7.06
C PRO A 358 -24.09 -14.02 7.00
N ALA A 359 -25.27 -14.62 6.85
CA ALA A 359 -25.43 -16.06 6.74
C ALA A 359 -25.00 -16.62 5.38
N ASN A 360 -24.73 -15.77 4.37
CA ASN A 360 -24.36 -16.16 3.01
C ASN A 360 -23.05 -15.55 2.49
N PHE A 361 -22.49 -14.53 3.16
CA PHE A 361 -21.31 -13.79 2.70
C PHE A 361 -20.05 -14.64 2.42
N LEU A 362 -19.87 -15.78 3.10
CA LEU A 362 -18.74 -16.71 2.92
C LEU A 362 -19.14 -18.08 2.34
N ASN A 363 -20.41 -18.30 1.99
CA ASN A 363 -20.91 -19.65 1.68
C ASN A 363 -20.49 -20.15 0.30
N HIS A 364 -20.68 -19.35 -0.74
CA HIS A 364 -20.46 -19.79 -2.12
C HIS A 364 -20.18 -18.60 -3.06
N PRO A 365 -19.20 -18.70 -3.99
CA PRO A 365 -18.86 -17.64 -4.95
C PRO A 365 -20.04 -17.07 -5.74
N SER A 366 -21.02 -17.92 -6.08
CA SER A 366 -22.21 -17.51 -6.85
C SER A 366 -23.22 -16.68 -6.04
N LEU A 367 -23.04 -16.53 -4.74
CA LEU A 367 -23.85 -15.68 -3.86
C LEU A 367 -23.09 -14.41 -3.51
N ASN A 368 -21.82 -14.55 -3.12
CA ASN A 368 -20.93 -13.43 -2.80
C ASN A 368 -19.48 -13.85 -3.05
N VAL A 369 -18.69 -12.95 -3.63
CA VAL A 369 -17.23 -13.03 -3.59
C VAL A 369 -16.72 -11.83 -2.78
N PRO A 370 -16.18 -12.03 -1.56
CA PRO A 370 -15.53 -10.99 -0.79
C PRO A 370 -14.28 -10.44 -1.50
N ILE A 371 -14.13 -9.11 -1.46
CA ILE A 371 -13.03 -8.37 -2.09
C ILE A 371 -12.23 -7.63 -1.02
N HIS A 372 -10.94 -7.94 -0.94
CA HIS A 372 -9.95 -7.18 -0.18
C HIS A 372 -9.03 -6.41 -1.13
N LEU A 373 -8.79 -5.13 -0.83
CA LEU A 373 -7.87 -4.27 -1.58
C LEU A 373 -6.70 -3.83 -0.69
N GLU A 374 -5.50 -4.32 -0.99
CA GLU A 374 -4.28 -3.83 -0.36
C GLU A 374 -3.88 -2.51 -1.02
N LEU A 375 -3.94 -1.42 -0.26
CA LEU A 375 -3.35 -0.15 -0.65
C LEU A 375 -1.85 -0.19 -0.40
N ALA A 376 -1.10 0.53 -1.23
CA ALA A 376 0.31 0.79 -1.05
C ALA A 376 0.61 2.23 -1.50
N SER A 377 1.89 2.62 -1.53
CA SER A 377 2.33 4.00 -1.38
C SER A 377 1.88 4.96 -2.49
N ILE A 378 0.75 5.64 -2.26
CA ILE A 378 0.21 6.71 -3.10
C ILE A 378 0.56 8.07 -2.48
N ALA A 379 1.54 8.75 -3.08
CA ALA A 379 1.96 10.08 -2.64
C ALA A 379 1.06 11.23 -3.14
N SER A 380 0.06 10.95 -3.99
CA SER A 380 -0.80 11.95 -4.63
C SER A 380 -2.14 12.14 -3.90
N PRO A 381 -2.41 13.31 -3.28
CA PRO A 381 -3.65 13.56 -2.54
C PRO A 381 -4.91 13.60 -3.42
N SER A 382 -4.78 14.01 -4.69
CA SER A 382 -5.90 13.93 -5.65
C SER A 382 -6.24 12.48 -5.97
N TYR A 383 -5.23 11.63 -6.15
CA TYR A 383 -5.43 10.24 -6.55
C TYR A 383 -5.95 9.35 -5.42
N ILE A 384 -5.40 9.43 -4.21
CA ILE A 384 -5.94 8.66 -3.07
C ILE A 384 -7.39 9.06 -2.74
N ASN A 385 -7.76 10.32 -2.98
CA ASN A 385 -9.14 10.81 -2.88
C ASN A 385 -10.04 10.28 -4.01
N LEU A 386 -9.52 10.10 -5.22
CA LEU A 386 -10.21 9.43 -6.33
C LEU A 386 -10.50 7.97 -5.97
N LEU A 387 -9.52 7.22 -5.45
CA LEU A 387 -9.70 5.83 -5.01
C LEU A 387 -10.71 5.73 -3.87
N ALA A 388 -10.61 6.60 -2.86
CA ALA A 388 -11.54 6.63 -1.73
C ALA A 388 -13.00 6.90 -2.14
N LYS A 389 -13.23 7.67 -3.22
CA LYS A 389 -14.56 8.00 -3.73
C LYS A 389 -15.09 7.05 -4.79
N LYS A 390 -14.21 6.40 -5.58
CA LYS A 390 -14.59 5.56 -6.72
C LYS A 390 -14.41 4.06 -6.44
N ILE A 391 -13.30 3.62 -5.85
CA ILE A 391 -12.99 2.18 -5.67
C ILE A 391 -13.44 1.66 -4.32
N ILE A 392 -13.18 2.38 -3.22
CA ILE A 392 -13.46 1.88 -1.87
C ILE A 392 -14.95 1.54 -1.63
N PRO A 393 -15.94 2.27 -2.21
CA PRO A 393 -17.36 1.87 -2.19
C PRO A 393 -17.71 0.58 -2.97
N PHE A 394 -16.73 -0.12 -3.56
CA PHE A 394 -16.91 -1.38 -4.31
C PHE A 394 -15.96 -2.49 -3.84
N VAL A 395 -15.44 -2.41 -2.61
CA VAL A 395 -14.72 -3.50 -1.92
C VAL A 395 -15.26 -3.67 -0.50
N ASP A 396 -15.19 -4.88 0.06
CA ASP A 396 -15.68 -5.14 1.43
C ASP A 396 -14.61 -4.79 2.47
N SER A 397 -13.34 -4.92 2.09
CA SER A 397 -12.20 -4.66 2.96
C SER A 397 -11.04 -3.96 2.25
N ILE A 398 -10.28 -3.15 3.00
CA ILE A 398 -8.97 -2.63 2.58
C ILE A 398 -7.89 -2.99 3.62
N GLY A 399 -6.65 -3.09 3.15
CA GLY A 399 -5.44 -3.14 3.99
C GLY A 399 -4.50 -1.97 3.65
N LEU A 400 -3.77 -1.45 4.65
CA LEU A 400 -2.94 -0.24 4.54
C LEU A 400 -1.99 -0.04 5.74
N ASN A 401 -0.88 0.69 5.52
CA ASN A 401 0.07 1.10 6.58
C ASN A 401 -0.17 2.53 7.10
N GLU A 402 0.74 3.03 7.95
CA GLU A 402 0.67 4.38 8.55
C GLU A 402 0.71 5.53 7.53
N GLN A 403 1.51 5.42 6.47
CA GLN A 403 1.62 6.44 5.44
C GLN A 403 0.34 6.48 4.60
N GLU A 404 -0.16 5.34 4.12
CA GLU A 404 -1.42 5.32 3.38
C GLU A 404 -2.61 5.76 4.25
N LEU A 405 -2.62 5.42 5.55
CA LEU A 405 -3.62 5.92 6.51
C LEU A 405 -3.63 7.45 6.60
N GLY A 406 -2.45 8.07 6.73
CA GLY A 406 -2.32 9.53 6.76
C GLY A 406 -2.74 10.18 5.45
N PHE A 407 -2.30 9.63 4.32
CA PHE A 407 -2.65 10.16 2.99
C PHE A 407 -4.16 10.09 2.74
N ILE A 408 -4.84 8.97 3.03
CA ILE A 408 -6.29 8.88 2.83
C ILE A 408 -7.06 9.74 3.84
N TYR A 409 -6.65 9.81 5.11
CA TYR A 409 -7.30 10.65 6.14
C TYR A 409 -7.32 12.13 5.73
N VAL A 410 -6.15 12.71 5.43
CA VAL A 410 -6.04 14.12 5.05
C VAL A 410 -6.78 14.38 3.73
N SER A 411 -6.64 13.49 2.73
CA SER A 411 -7.21 13.71 1.39
C SER A 411 -8.73 13.55 1.33
N THR A 412 -9.33 12.76 2.24
CA THR A 412 -10.78 12.67 2.43
C THR A 412 -11.36 13.78 3.32
N GLY A 413 -10.50 14.67 3.85
CA GLY A 413 -10.92 15.89 4.55
C GLY A 413 -10.79 15.84 6.07
N GLY A 414 -9.99 14.91 6.61
CA GLY A 414 -9.56 14.91 8.01
C GLY A 414 -8.73 16.16 8.36
N LYS A 415 -8.81 16.61 9.62
CA LYS A 415 -8.28 17.92 10.07
C LYS A 415 -7.65 17.96 11.45
N GLU A 416 -7.79 16.90 12.24
CA GLU A 416 -7.26 16.83 13.60
C GLU A 416 -5.77 16.47 13.59
N PHE A 417 -5.36 15.62 12.64
CA PHE A 417 -4.00 15.13 12.47
C PHE A 417 -3.40 15.58 11.13
N SER A 418 -2.10 15.86 11.14
CA SER A 418 -1.27 16.14 9.97
C SER A 418 -0.57 14.86 9.49
N LEU A 419 0.09 14.90 8.33
CA LEU A 419 0.91 13.77 7.86
C LEU A 419 2.13 13.47 8.76
N ASP A 420 2.55 14.41 9.61
CA ASP A 420 3.64 14.18 10.56
C ASP A 420 3.20 13.28 11.73
N ASP A 421 1.94 13.37 12.16
CA ASP A 421 1.35 12.55 13.23
C ASP A 421 1.22 11.06 12.85
N PHE A 422 1.29 10.75 11.54
CA PHE A 422 1.28 9.39 11.00
C PHE A 422 2.67 8.77 10.80
N LYS A 423 3.76 9.46 11.17
CA LYS A 423 5.12 8.88 11.07
C LYS A 423 5.42 7.86 12.17
N GLU A 424 4.95 8.13 13.38
CA GLU A 424 5.05 7.25 14.54
C GLU A 424 3.70 7.28 15.30
N PRO A 425 2.60 6.80 14.68
CA PRO A 425 1.26 7.09 15.17
C PRO A 425 0.94 6.35 16.46
N SER A 426 0.34 7.07 17.41
CA SER A 426 -0.30 6.42 18.56
C SER A 426 -1.55 5.66 18.13
N VAL A 427 -1.94 4.63 18.89
CA VAL A 427 -3.20 3.89 18.68
C VAL A 427 -4.41 4.84 18.61
N ASN A 428 -4.39 5.95 19.34
CA ASN A 428 -5.46 6.95 19.30
C ASN A 428 -5.58 7.69 17.96
N VAL A 429 -4.44 8.06 17.34
CA VAL A 429 -4.41 8.70 16.00
C VAL A 429 -4.97 7.72 14.98
N VAL A 430 -4.56 6.45 15.05
CA VAL A 430 -5.05 5.39 14.16
C VAL A 430 -6.55 5.17 14.30
N VAL A 431 -7.07 5.04 15.53
CA VAL A 431 -8.50 4.86 15.80
C VAL A 431 -9.34 6.03 15.28
N ASN A 432 -8.91 7.27 15.49
CA ASN A 432 -9.59 8.45 14.94
C ASN A 432 -9.59 8.45 13.40
N ALA A 433 -8.45 8.19 12.78
CA ALA A 433 -8.32 8.19 11.32
C ALA A 433 -9.15 7.10 10.65
N LEU A 434 -9.19 5.91 11.23
CA LEU A 434 -9.96 4.76 10.74
C LEU A 434 -11.48 4.98 10.81
N ILE A 435 -11.98 5.59 11.90
CA ILE A 435 -13.39 5.97 12.01
C ILE A 435 -13.75 7.01 10.94
N HIS A 436 -12.92 8.05 10.77
CA HIS A 436 -13.11 9.06 9.74
C HIS A 436 -13.16 8.45 8.33
N ILE A 437 -12.31 7.46 8.02
CA ILE A 437 -12.33 6.77 6.72
C ILE A 437 -13.66 6.04 6.52
N MET A 438 -14.08 5.20 7.47
CA MET A 438 -15.37 4.52 7.41
C MET A 438 -16.51 5.52 7.18
N GLU A 439 -16.64 6.54 8.03
CA GLU A 439 -17.70 7.55 7.96
C GLU A 439 -17.65 8.36 6.65
N SER A 440 -16.46 8.68 6.13
CA SER A 440 -16.30 9.41 4.86
C SER A 440 -16.79 8.62 3.65
N THR A 441 -16.62 7.29 3.66
CA THR A 441 -17.09 6.41 2.56
C THR A 441 -18.60 6.27 2.54
N PHE A 442 -19.27 6.21 3.70
CA PHE A 442 -20.75 6.20 3.77
C PHE A 442 -21.33 7.56 3.35
N ASN A 443 -20.78 8.68 3.86
CA ASN A 443 -21.26 10.04 3.58
C ASN A 443 -21.12 10.48 2.10
N ALA A 444 -20.37 9.74 1.27
CA ALA A 444 -20.24 10.00 -0.15
C ALA A 444 -21.49 9.61 -0.96
N ASN A 445 -22.27 8.63 -0.47
CA ASN A 445 -23.46 8.12 -1.15
C ASN A 445 -24.67 9.05 -0.96
N ASP A 446 -24.96 9.47 0.28
CA ASP A 446 -26.09 10.38 0.61
C ASP A 446 -26.06 11.73 -0.15
N LYS A 447 -24.87 12.21 -0.53
CA LYS A 447 -24.69 13.57 -1.08
C LYS A 447 -24.89 13.68 -2.59
N LYS A 448 -25.14 12.56 -3.29
CA LYS A 448 -25.70 12.58 -4.64
C LYS A 448 -27.20 12.31 -4.54
N GLY A 449 -28.02 13.33 -4.80
CA GLY A 449 -29.49 13.26 -4.73
C GLY A 449 -30.21 12.30 -5.68
N ASN A 450 -29.50 11.33 -6.27
CA ASN A 450 -30.09 10.13 -6.81
C ASN A 450 -30.39 9.19 -5.63
N ALA A 451 -31.58 9.29 -5.06
CA ALA A 451 -32.11 8.24 -4.21
C ALA A 451 -32.29 6.96 -5.06
N ILE A 452 -31.24 6.14 -5.13
CA ILE A 452 -31.43 4.70 -5.26
C ILE A 452 -32.01 4.27 -3.92
N ASP A 453 -33.12 3.54 -3.99
CA ASP A 453 -34.05 3.35 -2.89
C ASP A 453 -33.57 2.23 -1.93
N ASP A 454 -32.37 2.42 -1.37
CA ASP A 454 -31.75 1.52 -0.37
C ASP A 454 -32.33 1.72 1.04
N ASN A 455 -33.17 2.76 1.24
CA ASN A 455 -33.92 3.03 2.47
C ASN A 455 -35.44 2.82 2.28
N ILE A 456 -35.85 1.86 1.43
CA ILE A 456 -37.22 1.34 1.48
C ILE A 456 -37.38 0.62 2.82
N MET A 457 -37.90 1.32 3.83
CA MET A 457 -38.69 0.66 4.85
C MET A 457 -39.85 0.01 4.12
N SER A 458 -39.82 -1.32 4.01
CA SER A 458 -41.02 -2.08 3.67
C SER A 458 -42.16 -1.71 4.64
N ASP A 459 -43.42 -1.84 4.24
CA ASP A 459 -44.59 -1.44 5.06
C ASP A 459 -44.69 -2.12 6.45
N PHE A 460 -43.78 -3.07 6.73
CA PHE A 460 -43.65 -3.82 7.98
C PHE A 460 -42.40 -3.46 8.80
N GLY A 461 -41.65 -2.42 8.41
CA GLY A 461 -40.51 -1.89 9.17
C GLY A 461 -39.23 -2.73 9.12
N ILE A 462 -39.13 -3.71 8.22
CA ILE A 462 -37.91 -4.49 8.01
C ILE A 462 -36.93 -3.64 7.18
N PRO A 463 -35.67 -3.44 7.62
CA PRO A 463 -34.65 -2.75 6.84
C PRO A 463 -34.39 -3.46 5.50
N THR A 464 -34.41 -2.73 4.39
CA THR A 464 -33.90 -3.27 3.13
C THR A 464 -32.37 -3.30 3.16
N MET A 465 -31.80 -4.45 2.80
CA MET A 465 -30.36 -4.60 2.65
C MET A 465 -29.92 -3.82 1.39
N PRO A 466 -28.89 -2.95 1.47
CA PRO A 466 -28.48 -2.12 0.35
C PRO A 466 -27.97 -2.98 -0.80
N LYS A 467 -28.31 -2.63 -2.04
CA LYS A 467 -27.96 -3.44 -3.23
C LYS A 467 -26.52 -3.26 -3.71
N GLN A 468 -25.79 -2.30 -3.15
CA GLN A 468 -24.39 -2.03 -3.48
C GLN A 468 -23.45 -2.51 -2.36
N ARG A 469 -22.23 -2.94 -2.76
CA ARG A 469 -21.12 -3.24 -1.86
C ARG A 469 -20.73 -2.00 -1.04
N SER A 470 -20.11 -2.22 0.13
CA SER A 470 -19.58 -1.12 0.95
C SER A 470 -18.42 -1.59 1.83
N LEU A 471 -17.49 -0.67 2.11
CA LEU A 471 -16.38 -0.93 3.03
C LEU A 471 -16.92 -1.24 4.43
N THR A 472 -16.49 -2.37 4.98
CA THR A 472 -16.94 -2.85 6.30
C THR A 472 -15.82 -3.40 7.18
N ARG A 473 -14.60 -3.58 6.65
CA ARG A 473 -13.38 -3.99 7.37
C ARG A 473 -12.13 -3.23 6.89
N ILE A 474 -11.48 -2.45 7.76
CA ILE A 474 -10.13 -1.93 7.48
C ILE A 474 -9.12 -2.70 8.33
N HIS A 475 -8.06 -3.20 7.70
CA HIS A 475 -6.92 -3.83 8.37
C HIS A 475 -5.72 -2.87 8.31
N PHE A 476 -5.44 -2.25 9.45
CA PHE A 476 -4.27 -1.40 9.63
C PHE A 476 -3.08 -2.23 10.11
N HIS A 477 -1.93 -2.10 9.45
CA HIS A 477 -0.68 -2.70 9.87
C HIS A 477 0.42 -1.65 10.08
N TYR A 478 1.09 -1.70 11.23
CA TYR A 478 2.19 -0.82 11.59
C TYR A 478 3.24 -1.58 12.40
N LEU A 479 4.47 -1.06 12.42
CA LEU A 479 5.66 -1.72 12.94
C LEU A 479 5.48 -2.35 14.34
N SER A 480 4.81 -1.67 15.26
CA SER A 480 4.65 -2.12 16.66
C SER A 480 3.28 -2.73 16.98
N PHE A 481 2.26 -2.51 16.14
CA PHE A 481 0.91 -3.01 16.36
C PHE A 481 0.10 -3.09 15.07
N HIS A 482 -0.79 -4.08 15.01
CA HIS A 482 -1.84 -4.15 13.98
C HIS A 482 -3.20 -3.88 14.63
N LEU A 483 -4.11 -3.27 13.87
CA LEU A 483 -5.47 -3.02 14.29
C LEU A 483 -6.44 -3.38 13.17
N ILE A 484 -7.49 -4.12 13.48
CA ILE A 484 -8.63 -4.29 12.56
C ILE A 484 -9.84 -3.56 13.14
N ILE A 485 -10.49 -2.76 12.30
CA ILE A 485 -11.79 -2.14 12.58
C ILE A 485 -12.84 -2.78 11.65
N THR A 486 -13.96 -3.19 12.22
CA THR A 486 -15.12 -3.74 11.50
C THR A 486 -16.39 -3.01 11.91
N LYS A 487 -17.34 -2.80 11.00
CA LYS A 487 -18.67 -2.26 11.36
C LYS A 487 -19.38 -3.23 12.31
N SER A 488 -19.95 -2.75 13.41
CA SER A 488 -20.70 -3.60 14.35
C SER A 488 -21.91 -4.24 13.67
N TYR A 489 -22.20 -5.50 14.01
CA TYR A 489 -23.27 -6.31 13.39
C TYR A 489 -23.12 -6.52 11.87
N SER A 490 -21.90 -6.39 11.34
CA SER A 490 -21.57 -6.76 9.96
C SER A 490 -21.36 -8.27 9.81
N GLN A 491 -21.08 -8.71 8.58
CA GLN A 491 -20.71 -10.08 8.23
C GLN A 491 -19.40 -10.59 8.87
N TRP A 492 -18.61 -9.70 9.47
CA TRP A 492 -17.29 -10.03 10.01
C TRP A 492 -17.38 -10.56 11.45
N SER A 493 -17.28 -11.88 11.62
CA SER A 493 -17.34 -12.54 12.94
C SER A 493 -16.23 -12.06 13.89
N PRO A 494 -16.55 -11.49 15.07
CA PRO A 494 -15.56 -11.02 16.04
C PRO A 494 -14.47 -12.03 16.43
N LYS A 495 -14.83 -13.32 16.56
CA LYS A 495 -13.88 -14.42 16.84
C LYS A 495 -12.83 -14.54 15.72
N LEU A 496 -13.28 -14.43 14.46
CA LEU A 496 -12.41 -14.48 13.29
C LEU A 496 -11.64 -13.17 13.10
N THR A 497 -12.20 -12.02 13.48
CA THR A 497 -11.48 -10.72 13.45
C THR A 497 -10.34 -10.68 14.48
N SER A 498 -10.54 -11.21 15.69
CA SER A 498 -9.46 -11.41 16.67
C SER A 498 -8.40 -12.40 16.18
N SER A 499 -8.81 -13.50 15.54
CA SER A 499 -7.88 -14.46 14.92
C SER A 499 -7.10 -13.82 13.75
N SER A 500 -7.78 -13.00 12.94
CA SER A 500 -7.25 -12.25 11.80
C SER A 500 -6.13 -11.30 12.23
N VAL A 501 -6.37 -10.46 13.24
CA VAL A 501 -5.34 -9.51 13.70
C VAL A 501 -4.17 -10.24 14.36
N ALA A 502 -4.40 -11.26 15.19
CA ALA A 502 -3.34 -12.06 15.81
C ALA A 502 -2.46 -12.79 14.79
N ALA A 503 -3.07 -13.43 13.79
CA ALA A 503 -2.35 -14.15 12.75
C ALA A 503 -1.51 -13.19 11.88
N SER A 504 -2.02 -11.99 11.64
CA SER A 504 -1.28 -10.95 10.92
C SER A 504 -0.04 -10.49 11.69
N SER A 505 -0.12 -10.36 13.03
CA SER A 505 1.05 -10.06 13.90
C SER A 505 2.05 -11.23 13.96
N ILE A 506 1.57 -12.47 13.94
CA ILE A 506 2.43 -13.66 13.83
C ILE A 506 3.20 -13.64 12.51
N GLU A 507 2.52 -13.36 11.39
CA GLU A 507 3.14 -13.34 10.05
C GLU A 507 4.22 -12.26 9.97
N ALA A 508 3.96 -11.06 10.48
CA ALA A 508 4.94 -9.98 10.58
C ALA A 508 6.24 -10.44 11.26
N THR A 509 6.12 -11.04 12.44
CA THR A 509 7.28 -11.53 13.21
C THR A 509 7.92 -12.77 12.58
N TYR A 510 7.14 -13.67 11.98
CA TYR A 510 7.62 -14.90 11.39
C TYR A 510 8.41 -14.64 10.10
N GLN A 511 7.84 -13.88 9.14
CA GLN A 511 8.54 -13.54 7.90
C GLN A 511 9.76 -12.65 8.17
N ALA A 512 9.68 -11.74 9.14
CA ALA A 512 10.82 -10.89 9.51
C ALA A 512 12.02 -11.73 10.00
N CYS A 513 11.85 -12.65 10.97
CA CYS A 513 12.97 -13.43 11.50
C CYS A 513 12.59 -14.69 12.31
N ARG A 514 11.39 -15.25 12.13
CA ARG A 514 10.92 -16.46 12.84
C ARG A 514 10.99 -16.35 14.37
N PHE A 515 10.58 -15.20 14.92
CA PHE A 515 10.63 -14.87 16.36
C PHE A 515 12.04 -14.82 16.99
N ASN A 516 13.12 -14.87 16.22
CA ASN A 516 14.49 -14.75 16.74
C ASN A 516 14.87 -13.28 17.01
N SER A 517 15.32 -12.96 18.22
CA SER A 517 15.75 -11.59 18.59
C SER A 517 14.68 -10.52 18.38
N VAL A 518 13.56 -10.67 19.08
CA VAL A 518 12.42 -9.74 19.04
C VAL A 518 12.42 -8.72 20.19
N GLU A 519 11.54 -7.72 20.09
CA GLU A 519 11.12 -6.79 21.15
C GLU A 519 9.64 -6.43 21.05
N LEU A 520 9.05 -6.07 22.19
CA LEU A 520 7.73 -5.45 22.24
C LEU A 520 7.91 -3.92 22.24
N LEU A 521 7.46 -3.25 21.18
CA LEU A 521 7.50 -1.78 21.09
C LEU A 521 6.18 -1.11 21.50
N LEU A 522 5.06 -1.84 21.53
CA LEU A 522 3.76 -1.34 21.99
C LEU A 522 3.65 -1.43 23.52
N PRO A 523 3.31 -0.34 24.24
CA PRO A 523 3.02 -0.40 25.67
C PRO A 523 1.82 -1.31 25.99
N LEU A 524 1.88 -2.03 27.12
CA LEU A 524 0.79 -2.91 27.57
C LEU A 524 -0.48 -2.17 28.04
N SER A 525 -0.48 -0.84 28.03
CA SER A 525 -1.65 0.00 28.27
C SER A 525 -1.56 1.22 27.36
N VAL A 526 -2.61 1.49 26.58
CA VAL A 526 -2.70 2.66 25.67
C VAL A 526 -4.07 3.31 25.81
N ASP A 527 -4.14 4.64 25.80
CA ASP A 527 -5.40 5.37 25.94
C ASP A 527 -5.95 5.81 24.58
N VAL A 528 -7.26 5.60 24.37
CA VAL A 528 -7.99 6.07 23.18
C VAL A 528 -9.16 6.99 23.57
N ASP A 529 -9.60 7.86 22.65
CA ASP A 529 -10.83 8.65 22.81
C ASP A 529 -12.06 7.76 22.93
N TYR A 530 -12.98 8.12 23.82
CA TYR A 530 -14.23 7.42 24.05
C TYR A 530 -15.43 8.29 23.65
N ARG A 531 -15.91 8.13 22.41
CA ARG A 531 -16.80 9.12 21.76
C ARG A 531 -18.18 9.23 22.40
N TYR A 532 -18.64 8.20 23.10
CA TYR A 532 -19.87 8.24 23.91
C TYR A 532 -19.83 9.25 25.07
N THR A 533 -18.64 9.67 25.54
CA THR A 533 -18.48 10.68 26.59
C THR A 533 -17.39 11.70 26.19
N PRO A 534 -17.75 12.85 25.59
CA PRO A 534 -16.77 13.83 25.10
C PRO A 534 -15.71 14.22 26.14
N GLY A 535 -14.44 14.12 25.74
CA GLY A 535 -13.28 14.39 26.61
C GLY A 535 -12.85 13.22 27.50
N ALA A 536 -13.60 12.12 27.55
CA ALA A 536 -13.17 10.91 28.26
C ALA A 536 -12.18 10.08 27.40
N LYS A 537 -11.22 9.46 28.08
CA LYS A 537 -10.34 8.43 27.52
C LYS A 537 -10.76 7.04 28.02
N LYS A 538 -10.59 6.03 27.17
CA LYS A 538 -10.71 4.61 27.50
C LYS A 538 -9.31 4.00 27.46
N SER A 539 -8.86 3.45 28.58
CA SER A 539 -7.59 2.72 28.62
C SER A 539 -7.78 1.30 28.07
N ILE A 540 -6.92 0.92 27.13
CA ILE A 540 -6.88 -0.37 26.44
C ILE A 540 -5.68 -1.13 26.99
N VAL A 541 -5.95 -2.09 27.88
CA VAL A 541 -4.93 -2.92 28.52
C VAL A 541 -4.72 -4.21 27.73
N ILE A 542 -3.47 -4.62 27.54
CA ILE A 542 -3.08 -5.82 26.80
C ILE A 542 -2.65 -6.89 27.80
N ASN A 543 -3.36 -8.02 27.81
CA ASN A 543 -2.99 -9.20 28.61
C ASN A 543 -1.93 -10.01 27.84
N PRO A 544 -0.70 -10.20 28.35
CA PRO A 544 0.32 -10.98 27.65
C PRO A 544 -0.10 -12.41 27.27
N SER A 545 -0.98 -13.04 28.04
CA SER A 545 -1.46 -14.41 27.77
C SER A 545 -2.67 -14.46 26.80
N SER A 546 -3.25 -13.31 26.48
CA SER A 546 -4.35 -13.14 25.52
C SER A 546 -4.22 -11.77 24.85
N PRO A 547 -3.20 -11.57 23.99
CA PRO A 547 -2.70 -10.24 23.62
C PRO A 547 -3.53 -9.50 22.58
N VAL A 548 -4.66 -10.05 22.12
CA VAL A 548 -5.65 -9.28 21.35
C VAL A 548 -6.64 -8.63 22.31
N THR A 549 -6.68 -7.29 22.33
CA THR A 549 -7.65 -6.54 23.11
C THR A 549 -8.73 -5.97 22.20
N THR A 550 -9.99 -6.13 22.59
CA THR A 550 -11.16 -5.77 21.78
C THR A 550 -12.05 -4.74 22.46
N TRP A 551 -12.63 -3.81 21.70
CA TRP A 551 -13.67 -2.89 22.17
C TRP A 551 -14.57 -2.40 21.04
N GLN A 552 -15.66 -1.72 21.39
CA GLN A 552 -16.54 -1.03 20.43
C GLN A 552 -16.54 0.48 20.69
N ASP A 553 -16.61 1.27 19.62
CA ASP A 553 -16.85 2.73 19.65
C ASP A 553 -17.49 3.20 18.33
N SER A 554 -18.32 4.25 18.36
CA SER A 554 -19.04 4.80 17.19
C SER A 554 -19.82 3.77 16.32
N GLY A 555 -20.19 2.60 16.84
CA GLY A 555 -20.83 1.54 16.04
C GLY A 555 -19.86 0.71 15.18
N TYR A 556 -18.57 0.74 15.53
CA TYR A 556 -17.53 -0.15 15.03
C TYR A 556 -16.94 -0.99 16.16
N GLU A 557 -16.41 -2.15 15.82
CA GLU A 557 -15.63 -3.02 16.69
C GLU A 557 -14.15 -3.00 16.28
N PHE A 558 -13.27 -2.96 17.28
CA PHE A 558 -11.83 -2.81 17.15
C PHE A 558 -11.12 -4.01 17.77
N HIS A 559 -10.12 -4.53 17.06
CA HIS A 559 -9.28 -5.63 17.52
C HIS A 559 -7.82 -5.18 17.38
N LEU A 560 -7.15 -4.91 18.51
CA LEU A 560 -5.75 -4.47 18.57
C LEU A 560 -4.84 -5.65 18.91
N SER A 561 -3.71 -5.78 18.22
CA SER A 561 -2.68 -6.80 18.49
C SER A 561 -1.28 -6.20 18.50
N PRO A 562 -0.43 -6.49 19.50
CA PRO A 562 0.99 -6.12 19.48
C PRO A 562 1.76 -6.94 18.45
N VAL A 563 2.74 -6.31 17.81
CA VAL A 563 3.76 -7.00 16.99
C VAL A 563 5.00 -7.23 17.85
N LEU A 564 5.56 -8.44 17.80
CA LEU A 564 6.89 -8.73 18.35
C LEU A 564 7.93 -8.38 17.29
N VAL A 565 8.41 -7.14 17.34
CA VAL A 565 9.22 -6.48 16.31
C VAL A 565 10.60 -7.13 16.26
N CYS A 566 11.12 -7.38 15.05
CA CYS A 566 12.43 -8.01 14.91
C CYS A 566 13.58 -7.00 14.97
N LYS A 567 14.55 -7.21 15.86
CA LYS A 567 15.76 -6.38 16.00
C LYS A 567 16.76 -6.53 14.85
N SER A 568 16.65 -7.62 14.08
CA SER A 568 17.58 -7.96 13.00
C SER A 568 16.85 -8.79 11.93
N PRO A 569 15.95 -8.16 11.15
CA PRO A 569 15.13 -8.88 10.19
C PRO A 569 15.95 -9.44 9.03
N LEU A 570 15.55 -10.61 8.56
CA LEU A 570 16.09 -11.32 7.41
C LEU A 570 15.39 -10.92 6.10
N LYS A 571 14.08 -10.63 6.16
CA LYS A 571 13.28 -10.14 5.01
C LYS A 571 12.14 -9.23 5.48
N THR A 572 12.08 -8.01 4.96
CA THR A 572 10.96 -7.06 5.16
C THR A 572 10.26 -6.64 3.86
N VAL A 573 10.85 -6.90 2.70
CA VAL A 573 10.18 -6.69 1.40
C VAL A 573 8.97 -7.60 1.32
N GLY A 574 7.82 -7.05 0.94
CA GLY A 574 6.56 -7.79 0.87
C GLY A 574 5.97 -8.19 2.22
N LEU A 575 6.29 -7.50 3.32
CA LEU A 575 5.78 -7.85 4.64
C LEU A 575 4.30 -7.47 4.81
N GLY A 576 3.89 -6.27 4.39
CA GLY A 576 2.49 -5.83 4.40
C GLY A 576 1.57 -6.76 3.61
N ASP A 577 1.99 -7.15 2.41
CA ASP A 577 1.28 -8.10 1.55
C ASP A 577 1.00 -9.43 2.25
N SER A 578 2.01 -10.02 2.91
CA SER A 578 1.85 -11.24 3.69
C SER A 578 0.96 -11.03 4.93
N ILE A 579 1.11 -9.90 5.63
CA ILE A 579 0.32 -9.52 6.80
C ILE A 579 -1.18 -9.44 6.44
N SER A 580 -1.53 -8.69 5.39
CA SER A 580 -2.90 -8.55 4.90
C SER A 580 -3.46 -9.86 4.33
N THR A 581 -2.64 -10.61 3.57
CA THR A 581 -3.00 -11.97 3.09
C THR A 581 -3.38 -12.89 4.25
N MET A 582 -2.51 -12.97 5.27
CA MET A 582 -2.73 -13.83 6.44
C MET A 582 -3.94 -13.38 7.26
N GLY A 583 -4.07 -12.07 7.49
CA GLY A 583 -5.23 -11.49 8.16
C GLY A 583 -6.53 -11.84 7.43
N PHE A 584 -6.59 -11.63 6.11
CA PHE A 584 -7.80 -11.90 5.34
C PHE A 584 -8.13 -13.40 5.27
N LEU A 585 -7.13 -14.30 5.18
CA LEU A 585 -7.34 -15.74 5.29
C LEU A 585 -7.97 -16.17 6.62
N TYR A 586 -7.50 -15.65 7.77
CA TYR A 586 -8.09 -15.94 9.08
C TYR A 586 -9.44 -15.26 9.33
N GLN A 587 -9.77 -14.22 8.56
CA GLN A 587 -11.09 -13.60 8.58
C GLN A 587 -12.16 -14.42 7.83
N THR A 588 -11.76 -15.23 6.84
CA THR A 588 -12.66 -15.76 5.79
C THR A 588 -12.62 -17.27 5.56
N ILE A 589 -11.45 -17.91 5.68
CA ILE A 589 -11.21 -19.31 5.27
C ILE A 589 -10.71 -20.16 6.43
N LYS A 590 -9.74 -19.67 7.20
CA LYS A 590 -9.18 -20.39 8.36
C LYS A 590 -10.08 -20.20 9.57
N THR A 591 -11.27 -20.80 9.52
CA THR A 591 -12.18 -20.79 10.65
C THR A 591 -11.62 -21.64 11.80
N ASN A 592 -11.74 -21.13 13.02
CA ASN A 592 -11.32 -21.81 14.24
C ASN A 592 -12.40 -22.81 14.70
N ASP A 593 -12.75 -23.75 13.81
CA ASP A 593 -13.81 -24.73 14.03
C ASP A 593 -13.20 -26.09 14.41
N ILE A 594 -13.47 -26.48 15.66
CA ILE A 594 -13.34 -27.82 16.25
C ILE A 594 -14.65 -28.07 17.00
#